data_AF-A0AA39ZWK4-F1
#
_entry.id   AF-A0AA39ZWK4-F1
#
_cell.length_a   1.000
_cell.length_b   1.000
_cell.length_c   1.000
_cell.angle_alpha   90.00
_cell.angle_beta   90.00
_cell.angle_gamma   90.00
#
_symmetry.space_group_name_H-M   'P 1'
#
loop_
_entity.id
_entity.type
_entity.pdbx_description
1 polymer ?
#
loop_
_entity_poly.entity_id
_entity_poly.type
_entity_poly.pdbx_seq_one_letter_code
_entity_poly.pdbx_strand_id
1 'polypeptide(L)'
;MSPTAAKSRSLELQQTKGPLRAFFSSQFCTKIKPVLLTPETSLAGRTALVTGSTTGLGLLASRQLLSLNLSRLILAVRSPEKGAKVAAEMRADFPSATIEVWSLEMGSYPSIQAFAQRAAAEFPSPEKRLDIAILNAGLTHQYFTRCEATGHDDIVQVNYLSTVLLAFLLLPVLYPKALAGSKTKPRPGRLTIVNSGTALFANLPNRDKRPFLASYDDETAWDGVEAYSASKLLAHFFLIRLLDHLPVNFSDDVIINLVDPGFCKGTGLHTDVHGIASAFMETAKSLTGRALKDGAWTYADAAVVHGKESHGCFIMDFEIRPFAPIIHEPNVDKLMDVLWDETLAELEFAGPLKMMISSKHTATFLAAIMFAALPVFAQAPVAFVPRGDPGCNITGLINELGTQTKMCSDTTFDGETSSASPSVADCTKIVTNLADDGTWHFEAGTQHQLVQFGTCAFGVEVQEAAMGTLVMIGNMDIVKAIFGSITRFAVDGRVGSAGTIGCPEFAMTDMARVKWGLYHT
;
A
#
# COMPACT_ATOMS: atom_id res chain seq x y z
N MET A 1 13.59 -10.50 25.20
CA MET A 1 13.85 -11.48 24.12
C MET A 1 12.51 -11.76 23.46
N SER A 2 12.30 -11.20 22.27
CA SER A 2 11.01 -11.18 21.57
C SER A 2 10.68 -12.57 20.99
N PRO A 3 9.41 -13.03 20.99
CA PRO A 3 9.03 -14.28 20.33
C PRO A 3 9.21 -14.09 18.83
N THR A 4 10.20 -14.78 18.25
CA THR A 4 10.53 -14.78 16.83
C THR A 4 9.30 -15.04 15.97
N ALA A 5 9.06 -14.13 15.01
CA ALA A 5 8.20 -14.37 13.86
C ALA A 5 8.55 -15.71 13.22
N ALA A 6 7.56 -16.39 12.63
CA ALA A 6 7.79 -17.63 11.91
C ALA A 6 8.84 -17.39 10.82
N LYS A 7 10.07 -17.86 11.06
CA LYS A 7 11.17 -17.67 10.12
C LYS A 7 10.82 -18.42 8.82
N SER A 8 10.96 -17.74 7.69
CA SER A 8 10.61 -18.30 6.38
C SER A 8 11.31 -19.65 6.15
N ARG A 9 10.59 -20.63 5.60
CA ARG A 9 11.17 -21.93 5.19
C ARG A 9 12.33 -21.75 4.20
N SER A 10 12.27 -20.72 3.34
CA SER A 10 13.37 -20.39 2.44
C SER A 10 14.67 -20.04 3.16
N LEU A 11 14.61 -19.52 4.40
CA LEU A 11 15.81 -19.23 5.21
C LEU A 11 16.41 -20.49 5.85
N GLU A 12 15.61 -21.55 6.03
CA GLU A 12 16.05 -22.82 6.61
C GLU A 12 16.73 -23.73 5.58
N LEU A 13 16.48 -23.50 4.29
CA LEU A 13 17.06 -24.28 3.21
C LEU A 13 18.54 -23.88 3.00
N GLN A 14 19.43 -24.88 3.01
CA GLN A 14 20.83 -24.68 2.66
C GLN A 14 20.99 -24.37 1.16
N GLN A 15 21.91 -23.47 0.84
CA GLN A 15 22.31 -23.24 -0.54
C GLN A 15 23.15 -24.42 -1.05
N THR A 16 22.66 -25.12 -2.07
CA THR A 16 23.27 -26.38 -2.51
C THR A 16 23.89 -26.33 -3.90
N LYS A 17 23.80 -25.21 -4.65
CA LYS A 17 24.34 -25.13 -6.02
C LYS A 17 24.83 -23.72 -6.36
N GLY A 18 25.93 -23.65 -7.10
CA GLY A 18 26.44 -22.39 -7.66
C GLY A 18 25.50 -21.76 -8.71
N PRO A 19 25.60 -20.44 -8.93
CA PRO A 19 24.67 -19.62 -9.70
C PRO A 19 24.36 -20.17 -11.11
N LEU A 20 25.39 -20.49 -11.91
CA LEU A 20 25.21 -21.06 -13.25
C LEU A 20 24.45 -22.39 -13.21
N ARG A 21 24.80 -23.28 -12.27
CA ARG A 21 24.19 -24.61 -12.17
C ARG A 21 22.72 -24.51 -11.76
N ALA A 22 22.36 -23.53 -10.93
CA ALA A 22 20.98 -23.24 -10.58
C ALA A 22 20.18 -22.78 -11.81
N PHE A 23 20.72 -21.83 -12.60
CA PHE A 23 20.10 -21.38 -13.85
C PHE A 23 19.88 -22.54 -14.84
N PHE A 24 20.92 -23.31 -15.16
CA PHE A 24 20.79 -24.43 -16.10
C PHE A 24 19.81 -25.51 -15.60
N SER A 25 19.83 -25.83 -14.30
CA SER A 25 18.88 -26.76 -13.70
C SER A 25 17.44 -26.25 -13.79
N SER A 26 17.21 -24.99 -13.45
CA SER A 26 15.90 -24.34 -13.58
C SER A 26 15.42 -24.38 -15.03
N GLN A 27 16.31 -24.08 -15.98
CA GLN A 27 15.90 -23.87 -17.34
C GLN A 27 15.63 -25.16 -18.11
N PHE A 28 16.43 -26.21 -17.87
CA PHE A 28 16.39 -27.44 -18.67
C PHE A 28 15.92 -28.68 -17.90
N CYS A 29 15.91 -28.65 -16.56
CA CYS A 29 15.51 -29.81 -15.75
C CYS A 29 14.17 -29.63 -15.05
N THR A 30 13.61 -28.42 -15.01
CA THR A 30 12.30 -28.17 -14.41
C THR A 30 11.19 -28.75 -15.27
N LYS A 31 10.36 -29.59 -14.65
CA LYS A 31 9.11 -30.05 -15.26
C LYS A 31 8.05 -28.98 -15.05
N ILE A 32 7.54 -28.42 -16.15
CA ILE A 32 6.41 -27.48 -16.11
C ILE A 32 5.18 -28.21 -15.56
N LYS A 33 4.52 -27.60 -14.58
CA LYS A 33 3.31 -28.13 -13.95
C LYS A 33 2.13 -27.20 -14.25
N PRO A 34 1.37 -27.44 -15.33
CA PRO A 34 0.11 -26.73 -15.55
C PRO A 34 -0.83 -26.96 -14.36
N VAL A 35 -1.44 -25.89 -13.84
CA VAL A 35 -2.46 -26.03 -12.81
C VAL A 35 -3.75 -26.48 -13.49
N LEU A 36 -4.17 -27.70 -13.20
CA LEU A 36 -5.38 -28.27 -13.77
C LEU A 36 -6.60 -27.86 -12.93
N LEU A 37 -7.75 -27.68 -13.59
CA LEU A 37 -9.01 -27.44 -12.90
C LEU A 37 -9.44 -28.71 -12.14
N THR A 38 -9.53 -28.58 -10.82
CA THR A 38 -9.97 -29.59 -9.85
C THR A 38 -10.85 -28.89 -8.81
N PRO A 39 -11.62 -29.61 -7.97
CA PRO A 39 -12.35 -28.99 -6.86
C PRO A 39 -11.45 -28.15 -5.93
N GLU A 40 -10.19 -28.53 -5.77
CA GLU A 40 -9.22 -27.86 -4.90
C GLU A 40 -8.68 -26.56 -5.53
N THR A 41 -8.41 -26.58 -6.83
CA THR A 41 -7.83 -25.48 -7.61
C THR A 41 -8.87 -24.56 -8.25
N SER A 42 -10.16 -24.90 -8.20
CA SER A 42 -11.23 -24.05 -8.73
C SER A 42 -11.29 -22.70 -8.00
N LEU A 43 -11.47 -21.65 -8.79
CA LEU A 43 -11.59 -20.26 -8.38
C LEU A 43 -13.03 -19.73 -8.51
N ALA A 44 -14.01 -20.64 -8.59
CA ALA A 44 -15.42 -20.26 -8.59
C ALA A 44 -15.77 -19.44 -7.34
N GLY A 45 -16.51 -18.35 -7.56
CA GLY A 45 -16.87 -17.36 -6.54
C GLY A 45 -15.74 -16.42 -6.14
N ARG A 46 -14.54 -16.53 -6.71
CA ARG A 46 -13.37 -15.73 -6.31
C ARG A 46 -13.10 -14.55 -7.22
N THR A 47 -12.43 -13.56 -6.64
CA THR A 47 -11.93 -12.38 -7.33
C THR A 47 -10.40 -12.35 -7.35
N ALA A 48 -9.81 -12.16 -8.53
CA ALA A 48 -8.37 -11.97 -8.69
C ALA A 48 -8.06 -10.63 -9.34
N LEU A 49 -6.90 -10.07 -8.97
CA LEU A 49 -6.33 -8.85 -9.51
C LEU A 49 -4.92 -9.15 -10.01
N VAL A 50 -4.61 -8.75 -11.24
CA VAL A 50 -3.28 -8.95 -11.84
C VAL A 50 -2.77 -7.64 -12.42
N THR A 51 -1.62 -7.16 -11.94
CA THR A 51 -0.98 -5.95 -12.45
C THR A 51 -0.13 -6.25 -13.70
N GLY A 52 -0.04 -5.30 -14.64
CA GLY A 52 0.74 -5.50 -15.87
C GLY A 52 0.19 -6.63 -16.75
N SER A 53 -1.14 -6.73 -16.86
CA SER A 53 -1.86 -7.88 -17.42
C SER A 53 -2.30 -7.72 -18.88
N THR A 54 -1.79 -6.72 -19.62
CA THR A 54 -2.11 -6.53 -21.05
C THR A 54 -1.21 -7.32 -21.99
N THR A 55 -0.03 -7.74 -21.55
CA THR A 55 0.96 -8.47 -22.36
C THR A 55 1.70 -9.52 -21.53
N GLY A 56 2.53 -10.34 -22.19
CA GLY A 56 3.51 -11.21 -21.52
C GLY A 56 2.91 -12.18 -20.51
N LEU A 57 3.59 -12.31 -19.37
CA LEU A 57 3.25 -13.27 -18.31
C LEU A 57 1.96 -12.91 -17.58
N GLY A 58 1.71 -11.63 -17.30
CA GLY A 58 0.49 -11.17 -16.63
C GLY A 58 -0.77 -11.46 -17.44
N LEU A 59 -0.72 -11.30 -18.76
CA LEU A 59 -1.82 -11.64 -19.68
C LEU A 59 -2.14 -13.14 -19.64
N LEU A 60 -1.11 -14.00 -19.70
CA LEU A 60 -1.31 -15.44 -19.72
C LEU A 60 -1.72 -15.98 -18.35
N ALA A 61 -1.16 -15.45 -17.27
CA ALA A 61 -1.58 -15.78 -15.91
C ALA A 61 -3.06 -15.42 -15.71
N SER A 62 -3.50 -14.27 -16.22
CA SER A 62 -4.91 -13.85 -16.20
C SER A 62 -5.82 -14.87 -16.91
N ARG A 63 -5.45 -15.33 -18.11
CA ARG A 63 -6.19 -16.38 -18.83
C ARG A 63 -6.17 -17.72 -18.08
N GLN A 64 -5.04 -18.08 -17.47
CA GLN A 64 -4.91 -19.31 -16.69
C GLN A 64 -5.81 -19.30 -15.46
N LEU A 65 -5.86 -18.19 -14.71
CA LEU A 65 -6.81 -18.05 -13.60
C LEU A 65 -8.26 -18.18 -14.08
N LEU A 66 -8.63 -17.55 -15.20
CA LEU A 66 -9.96 -17.70 -15.81
C LEU A 66 -10.27 -19.16 -16.19
N SER A 67 -9.28 -19.90 -16.71
CA SER A 67 -9.42 -21.33 -17.01
C SER A 67 -9.66 -22.21 -15.78
N LEU A 68 -9.40 -21.69 -14.57
CA LEU A 68 -9.69 -22.33 -13.29
C LEU A 68 -11.07 -21.95 -12.73
N ASN A 69 -11.99 -21.47 -13.58
CA ASN A 69 -13.33 -20.97 -13.22
C ASN A 69 -13.32 -19.72 -12.32
N LEU A 70 -12.32 -18.84 -12.47
CA LEU A 70 -12.33 -17.56 -11.76
C LEU A 70 -13.59 -16.75 -12.10
N SER A 71 -14.31 -16.30 -11.08
CA SER A 71 -15.57 -15.57 -11.27
C SER A 71 -15.37 -14.09 -11.61
N ARG A 72 -14.37 -13.44 -11.03
CA ARG A 72 -14.06 -12.03 -11.31
C ARG A 72 -12.57 -11.79 -11.48
N LEU A 73 -12.19 -11.09 -12.55
CA LEU A 73 -10.82 -10.72 -12.85
C LEU A 73 -10.71 -9.19 -13.04
N ILE A 74 -9.78 -8.58 -12.30
CA ILE A 74 -9.39 -7.18 -12.47
C ILE A 74 -8.03 -7.13 -13.17
N LEU A 75 -8.04 -6.58 -14.38
CA LEU A 75 -6.84 -6.25 -15.14
C LEU A 75 -6.36 -4.86 -14.70
N ALA A 76 -5.33 -4.80 -13.86
CA ALA A 76 -4.73 -3.55 -13.40
C ALA A 76 -3.60 -3.13 -14.36
N VAL A 77 -3.82 -2.05 -15.11
CA VAL A 77 -3.03 -1.73 -16.31
C VAL A 77 -2.76 -0.23 -16.44
N ARG A 78 -1.62 0.11 -17.05
CA ARG A 78 -1.25 1.51 -17.34
C ARG A 78 -2.09 2.16 -18.44
N SER A 79 -2.40 1.42 -19.52
CA SER A 79 -3.22 1.91 -20.64
C SER A 79 -4.60 1.22 -20.61
N PRO A 80 -5.65 1.93 -20.19
CA PRO A 80 -7.02 1.41 -20.18
C PRO A 80 -7.48 0.97 -21.56
N GLU A 81 -7.02 1.60 -22.64
CA GLU A 81 -7.40 1.27 -24.02
C GLU A 81 -6.87 -0.11 -24.41
N LYS A 82 -5.57 -0.38 -24.14
CA LYS A 82 -4.98 -1.71 -24.34
C LYS A 82 -5.65 -2.75 -23.45
N GLY A 83 -5.95 -2.38 -22.20
CA GLY A 83 -6.69 -3.22 -21.27
C GLY A 83 -8.09 -3.58 -21.77
N ALA A 84 -8.82 -2.63 -22.32
CA ALA A 84 -10.18 -2.82 -22.82
C ALA A 84 -10.21 -3.82 -23.99
N LYS A 85 -9.23 -3.75 -24.89
CA LYS A 85 -9.07 -4.72 -25.98
C LYS A 85 -8.85 -6.13 -25.45
N VAL A 86 -7.89 -6.29 -24.54
CA VAL A 86 -7.58 -7.59 -23.90
C VAL A 86 -8.80 -8.14 -23.14
N ALA A 87 -9.50 -7.28 -22.39
CA ALA A 87 -10.69 -7.65 -21.66
C ALA A 87 -11.81 -8.12 -22.60
N ALA A 88 -12.02 -7.47 -23.74
CA ALA A 88 -13.01 -7.88 -24.72
C ALA A 88 -12.72 -9.28 -25.28
N GLU A 89 -11.47 -9.56 -25.62
CA GLU A 89 -11.02 -10.90 -26.06
C GLU A 89 -11.23 -11.95 -24.96
N MET A 90 -10.86 -11.65 -23.72
CA MET A 90 -11.06 -12.59 -22.61
C MET A 90 -12.55 -12.81 -22.27
N ARG A 91 -13.41 -11.80 -22.39
CA ARG A 91 -14.86 -11.98 -22.18
C ARG A 91 -15.50 -12.87 -23.24
N ALA A 92 -14.96 -12.87 -24.48
CA ALA A 92 -15.40 -13.80 -25.51
C ALA A 92 -15.00 -15.25 -25.18
N ASP A 93 -13.77 -15.45 -24.68
CA ASP A 93 -13.27 -16.78 -24.30
C ASP A 93 -13.89 -17.31 -23.00
N PHE A 94 -14.24 -16.42 -22.06
CA PHE A 94 -14.71 -16.74 -20.71
C PHE A 94 -16.00 -15.99 -20.36
N PRO A 95 -17.14 -16.30 -21.01
CA PRO A 95 -18.38 -15.53 -20.90
C PRO A 95 -19.04 -15.58 -19.51
N SER A 96 -18.65 -16.53 -18.66
CA SER A 96 -19.16 -16.66 -17.29
C SER A 96 -18.43 -15.79 -16.27
N ALA A 97 -17.28 -15.21 -16.63
CA ALA A 97 -16.46 -14.41 -15.73
C ALA A 97 -16.72 -12.90 -15.91
N THR A 98 -16.78 -12.17 -14.80
CA THR A 98 -16.73 -10.70 -14.82
C THR A 98 -15.29 -10.25 -14.99
N ILE A 99 -14.96 -9.63 -16.13
CA ILE A 99 -13.60 -9.12 -16.40
C ILE A 99 -13.67 -7.60 -16.46
N GLU A 100 -12.82 -6.92 -15.69
CA GLU A 100 -12.77 -5.47 -15.55
C GLU A 100 -11.37 -4.92 -15.82
N VAL A 101 -11.29 -3.65 -16.20
CA VAL A 101 -10.03 -2.94 -16.44
C VAL A 101 -9.94 -1.77 -15.48
N TRP A 102 -8.87 -1.74 -14.69
CA TRP A 102 -8.62 -0.70 -13.71
C TRP A 102 -7.29 -0.02 -14.06
N SER A 103 -7.26 1.31 -14.05
CA SER A 103 -6.03 2.07 -14.32
C SER A 103 -5.06 1.98 -13.14
N LEU A 104 -3.80 1.67 -13.42
CA LEU A 104 -2.72 1.64 -12.44
C LEU A 104 -1.40 2.04 -13.12
N GLU A 105 -0.85 3.18 -12.72
CA GLU A 105 0.48 3.64 -13.10
C GLU A 105 1.46 3.40 -11.95
N MET A 106 2.39 2.46 -12.14
CA MET A 106 3.38 2.12 -11.12
C MET A 106 4.46 3.20 -10.99
N GLY A 107 4.63 4.10 -11.95
CA GLY A 107 5.50 5.28 -11.80
C GLY A 107 4.90 6.43 -10.99
N SER A 108 3.71 6.25 -10.39
CA SER A 108 2.98 7.33 -9.72
C SER A 108 2.37 6.87 -8.39
N TYR A 109 2.91 7.35 -7.27
CA TYR A 109 2.33 7.06 -5.94
C TYR A 109 0.87 7.47 -5.80
N PRO A 110 0.42 8.66 -6.28
CA PRO A 110 -1.00 9.01 -6.26
C PRO A 110 -1.87 8.02 -7.05
N SER A 111 -1.38 7.49 -8.18
CA SER A 111 -2.11 6.46 -8.94
C SER A 111 -2.27 5.18 -8.12
N ILE A 112 -1.22 4.75 -7.44
CA ILE A 112 -1.22 3.55 -6.59
C ILE A 112 -2.17 3.71 -5.40
N GLN A 113 -2.16 4.88 -4.74
CA GLN A 113 -3.08 5.18 -3.65
C GLN A 113 -4.53 5.19 -4.11
N ALA A 114 -4.84 5.88 -5.21
CA ALA A 114 -6.20 5.91 -5.77
C ALA A 114 -6.68 4.51 -6.18
N PHE A 115 -5.79 3.70 -6.75
CA PHE A 115 -6.09 2.31 -7.08
C PHE A 115 -6.41 1.47 -5.84
N ALA A 116 -5.62 1.60 -4.78
CA ALA A 116 -5.85 0.88 -3.53
C ALA A 116 -7.11 1.36 -2.79
N GLN A 117 -7.39 2.66 -2.78
CA GLN A 117 -8.63 3.22 -2.23
C GLN A 117 -9.86 2.67 -2.96
N ARG A 118 -9.80 2.60 -4.30
CA ARG A 118 -10.84 1.95 -5.10
C ARG A 118 -11.00 0.48 -4.72
N ALA A 119 -9.90 -0.25 -4.54
CA ALA A 119 -9.95 -1.65 -4.11
C ALA A 119 -10.61 -1.79 -2.72
N ALA A 120 -10.21 -0.98 -1.74
CA ALA A 120 -10.81 -0.98 -0.41
C ALA A 120 -12.32 -0.68 -0.44
N ALA A 121 -12.74 0.30 -1.25
CA ALA A 121 -14.15 0.65 -1.41
C ALA A 121 -14.96 -0.45 -2.13
N GLU A 122 -14.37 -1.11 -3.12
CA GLU A 122 -15.02 -2.17 -3.88
C GLU A 122 -15.16 -3.47 -3.07
N PHE A 123 -14.22 -3.70 -2.14
CA PHE A 123 -14.12 -4.90 -1.32
C PHE A 123 -14.24 -4.63 0.19
N PRO A 124 -15.39 -4.09 0.66
CA PRO A 124 -15.51 -3.58 2.03
C PRO A 124 -15.68 -4.69 3.08
N SER A 125 -16.14 -5.88 2.68
CA SER A 125 -16.65 -6.92 3.58
C SER A 125 -16.06 -8.31 3.30
N PRO A 126 -16.17 -9.25 4.25
CA PRO A 126 -15.71 -10.62 4.07
C PRO A 126 -16.33 -11.35 2.86
N GLU A 127 -17.61 -11.07 2.56
CA GLU A 127 -18.36 -11.69 1.47
C GLU A 127 -18.00 -11.10 0.10
N LYS A 128 -17.50 -9.87 0.09
CA LYS A 128 -17.07 -9.14 -1.10
C LYS A 128 -15.62 -8.72 -0.91
N ARG A 129 -14.70 -9.69 -0.97
CA ARG A 129 -13.26 -9.49 -0.77
C ARG A 129 -12.46 -9.70 -2.05
N LEU A 130 -11.22 -9.23 -2.05
CA LEU A 130 -10.22 -9.67 -3.01
C LEU A 130 -9.60 -10.98 -2.51
N ASP A 131 -9.60 -12.04 -3.31
CA ASP A 131 -9.02 -13.32 -2.90
C ASP A 131 -7.55 -13.45 -3.33
N ILE A 132 -7.20 -12.91 -4.50
CA ILE A 132 -5.88 -13.06 -5.11
C ILE A 132 -5.41 -11.72 -5.69
N ALA A 133 -4.21 -11.30 -5.30
CA ALA A 133 -3.47 -10.22 -5.95
C ALA A 133 -2.13 -10.77 -6.46
N ILE A 134 -1.90 -10.66 -7.77
CA ILE A 134 -0.62 -10.96 -8.41
C ILE A 134 0.01 -9.64 -8.85
N LEU A 135 1.04 -9.22 -8.13
CA LEU A 135 1.81 -8.03 -8.45
C LEU A 135 2.87 -8.38 -9.49
N ASN A 136 2.48 -8.37 -10.76
CA ASN A 136 3.30 -8.77 -11.91
C ASN A 136 3.95 -7.59 -12.65
N ALA A 137 3.38 -6.39 -12.57
CA ALA A 137 3.93 -5.21 -13.23
C ALA A 137 5.41 -5.02 -12.86
N GLY A 138 6.23 -4.83 -13.89
CA GLY A 138 7.65 -4.60 -13.76
C GLY A 138 8.24 -4.16 -15.08
N LEU A 139 9.40 -3.51 -15.02
CA LEU A 139 10.13 -3.04 -16.18
C LEU A 139 11.63 -3.34 -16.06
N THR A 140 12.31 -3.33 -17.20
CA THR A 140 13.77 -3.31 -17.31
C THR A 140 14.11 -2.67 -18.66
N HIS A 141 15.26 -2.02 -18.73
CA HIS A 141 15.83 -1.46 -19.96
C HIS A 141 17.34 -1.29 -19.77
N GLN A 142 18.04 -0.85 -20.82
CA GLN A 142 19.51 -0.77 -20.84
C GLN A 142 20.06 0.64 -20.61
N TYR A 143 19.21 1.61 -20.29
CA TYR A 143 19.59 3.01 -20.14
C TYR A 143 18.95 3.61 -18.89
N PHE A 144 19.69 4.45 -18.17
CA PHE A 144 19.17 5.10 -16.98
C PHE A 144 17.96 5.98 -17.34
N THR A 145 16.85 5.80 -16.63
CA THR A 145 15.66 6.63 -16.77
C THR A 145 15.21 7.04 -15.37
N ARG A 146 14.97 8.34 -15.20
CA ARG A 146 14.49 8.89 -13.93
C ARG A 146 12.97 9.01 -13.95
N CYS A 147 12.31 8.49 -12.93
CA CYS A 147 10.90 8.76 -12.68
C CYS A 147 10.73 10.24 -12.31
N GLU A 148 10.06 11.01 -13.17
CA GLU A 148 9.89 12.46 -12.97
C GLU A 148 9.17 12.81 -11.66
N ALA A 149 8.25 11.95 -11.21
CA ALA A 149 7.41 12.21 -10.04
C ALA A 149 8.17 12.06 -8.70
N THR A 150 9.21 11.23 -8.66
CA THR A 150 9.90 10.86 -7.41
C THR A 150 11.40 11.15 -7.46
N GLY A 151 11.99 11.30 -8.64
CA GLY A 151 13.43 11.46 -8.83
C GLY A 151 14.22 10.14 -8.80
N HIS A 152 13.56 9.00 -8.57
CA HIS A 152 14.20 7.70 -8.52
C HIS A 152 14.49 7.11 -9.90
N ASP A 153 15.48 6.23 -9.97
CA ASP A 153 15.60 5.26 -11.06
C ASP A 153 14.26 4.53 -11.28
N ASP A 154 13.78 4.47 -12.53
CA ASP A 154 12.44 3.96 -12.82
C ASP A 154 12.32 2.42 -12.64
N ILE A 155 13.43 1.66 -12.75
CA ILE A 155 13.46 0.23 -12.44
C ILE A 155 13.24 0.05 -10.94
N VAL A 156 13.99 0.76 -10.09
CA VAL A 156 13.81 0.72 -8.63
C VAL A 156 12.43 1.24 -8.23
N GLN A 157 11.98 2.34 -8.83
CA GLN A 157 10.64 2.91 -8.60
C GLN A 157 9.55 1.85 -8.84
N VAL A 158 9.50 1.26 -10.04
CA VAL A 158 8.40 0.38 -10.43
C VAL A 158 8.51 -1.00 -9.79
N ASN A 159 9.69 -1.63 -9.88
CA ASN A 159 9.87 -3.02 -9.46
C ASN A 159 9.96 -3.19 -7.95
N TYR A 160 10.39 -2.14 -7.22
CA TYR A 160 10.56 -2.18 -5.78
C TYR A 160 9.60 -1.22 -5.05
N LEU A 161 9.83 0.10 -5.08
CA LEU A 161 9.12 1.07 -4.24
C LEU A 161 7.60 1.02 -4.42
N SER A 162 7.15 1.11 -5.67
CA SER A 162 5.73 1.07 -6.03
C SER A 162 5.09 -0.30 -5.81
N THR A 163 5.87 -1.37 -6.03
CA THR A 163 5.40 -2.74 -5.78
C THR A 163 5.21 -2.98 -4.28
N VAL A 164 6.13 -2.49 -3.45
CA VAL A 164 6.03 -2.52 -1.99
C VAL A 164 4.86 -1.68 -1.49
N LEU A 165 4.70 -0.44 -1.98
CA LEU A 165 3.57 0.41 -1.65
C LEU A 165 2.24 -0.27 -1.96
N LEU A 166 2.09 -0.82 -3.17
CA LEU A 166 0.87 -1.49 -3.58
C LEU A 166 0.63 -2.77 -2.76
N ALA A 167 1.67 -3.55 -2.48
CA ALA A 167 1.58 -4.73 -1.62
C ALA A 167 1.01 -4.36 -0.25
N PHE A 168 1.57 -3.34 0.41
CA PHE A 168 1.09 -2.87 1.70
C PHE A 168 -0.36 -2.42 1.66
N LEU A 169 -0.73 -1.60 0.68
CA LEU A 169 -2.08 -1.04 0.59
C LEU A 169 -3.14 -2.11 0.24
N LEU A 170 -2.75 -3.21 -0.39
CA LEU A 170 -3.66 -4.32 -0.70
C LEU A 170 -3.75 -5.39 0.39
N LEU A 171 -2.80 -5.48 1.33
CA LEU A 171 -2.88 -6.43 2.45
C LEU A 171 -4.21 -6.34 3.22
N PRO A 172 -4.73 -5.15 3.56
CA PRO A 172 -6.08 -4.97 4.13
C PRO A 172 -7.23 -5.51 3.30
N VAL A 173 -7.13 -5.37 1.98
CA VAL A 173 -8.17 -5.77 1.03
C VAL A 173 -8.21 -7.30 0.87
N LEU A 174 -7.04 -7.95 1.03
CA LEU A 174 -6.88 -9.40 0.98
C LEU A 174 -7.22 -10.08 2.30
N TYR A 175 -7.23 -9.33 3.41
CA TYR A 175 -7.46 -9.88 4.73
C TYR A 175 -8.91 -10.39 4.87
N PRO A 176 -9.14 -11.68 5.15
CA PRO A 176 -10.46 -12.16 5.55
C PRO A 176 -10.85 -11.50 6.86
N LYS A 177 -11.67 -10.44 6.79
CA LYS A 177 -12.43 -9.99 7.96
C LYS A 177 -13.23 -11.20 8.44
N ALA A 178 -12.94 -11.74 9.62
CA ALA A 178 -13.60 -12.95 10.08
C ALA A 178 -15.11 -12.69 10.21
N LEU A 179 -15.94 -13.50 9.55
CA LEU A 179 -17.38 -13.51 9.81
C LEU A 179 -17.61 -14.20 11.15
N ALA A 180 -17.94 -13.41 12.18
CA ALA A 180 -18.49 -13.93 13.41
C ALA A 180 -19.74 -14.76 13.07
N GLY A 181 -19.64 -16.09 13.18
CA GLY A 181 -20.75 -17.02 12.92
C GLY A 181 -20.71 -17.83 11.62
N SER A 182 -19.70 -17.66 10.74
CA SER A 182 -19.57 -18.55 9.57
C SER A 182 -19.11 -19.95 9.98
N LYS A 183 -19.82 -20.99 9.51
CA LYS A 183 -19.46 -22.40 9.73
C LYS A 183 -18.26 -22.87 8.90
N THR A 184 -17.81 -22.08 7.92
CA THR A 184 -16.63 -22.35 7.10
C THR A 184 -15.59 -21.26 7.31
N LYS A 185 -14.38 -21.64 7.73
CA LYS A 185 -13.25 -20.70 7.81
C LYS A 185 -12.90 -20.27 6.38
N PRO A 186 -12.92 -18.96 6.04
CA PRO A 186 -12.57 -18.51 4.70
C PRO A 186 -11.14 -18.93 4.36
N ARG A 187 -10.88 -19.28 3.09
CA ARG A 187 -9.50 -19.55 2.63
C ARG A 187 -8.67 -18.26 2.78
N PRO A 188 -7.36 -18.35 3.08
CA PRO A 188 -6.51 -17.17 3.18
C PRO A 188 -6.50 -16.39 1.85
N GLY A 189 -6.46 -15.07 1.94
CA GLY A 189 -6.14 -14.20 0.80
C GLY A 189 -4.73 -14.50 0.28
N ARG A 190 -4.46 -14.15 -0.98
CA ARG A 190 -3.21 -14.49 -1.67
C ARG A 190 -2.55 -13.22 -2.20
N LEU A 191 -1.35 -12.92 -1.72
CA LEU A 191 -0.50 -11.87 -2.25
C LEU A 191 0.75 -12.52 -2.86
N THR A 192 0.78 -12.60 -4.19
CA THR A 192 1.92 -13.15 -4.92
C THR A 192 2.65 -12.01 -5.63
N ILE A 193 3.91 -11.80 -5.27
CA ILE A 193 4.75 -10.74 -5.85
C ILE A 193 5.69 -11.38 -6.86
N VAL A 194 5.65 -10.94 -8.12
CA VAL A 194 6.51 -11.47 -9.16
C VAL A 194 7.94 -10.97 -8.97
N ASN A 195 8.82 -11.94 -8.76
CA ASN A 195 10.24 -11.77 -8.61
C ASN A 195 10.99 -12.37 -9.82
N SER A 196 12.30 -12.52 -9.71
CA SER A 196 13.15 -13.10 -10.73
C SER A 196 14.31 -13.85 -10.09
N GLY A 197 14.74 -14.93 -10.74
CA GLY A 197 15.99 -15.60 -10.43
C GLY A 197 17.20 -14.66 -10.48
N THR A 198 17.15 -13.52 -11.19
CA THR A 198 18.22 -12.51 -11.19
C THR A 198 18.53 -11.96 -9.80
N ALA A 199 17.56 -11.97 -8.88
CA ALA A 199 17.78 -11.61 -7.47
C ALA A 199 18.86 -12.48 -6.80
N LEU A 200 19.05 -13.71 -7.26
CA LEU A 200 20.08 -14.63 -6.75
C LEU A 200 21.51 -14.24 -7.17
N PHE A 201 21.65 -13.28 -8.09
CA PHE A 201 22.91 -12.88 -8.70
C PHE A 201 23.21 -11.38 -8.58
N ALA A 202 22.38 -10.62 -7.84
CA ALA A 202 22.63 -9.19 -7.63
C ALA A 202 23.91 -8.98 -6.79
N ASN A 203 24.76 -8.06 -7.22
CA ASN A 203 26.07 -7.83 -6.60
C ASN A 203 26.02 -6.78 -5.49
N LEU A 204 25.08 -5.84 -5.56
CA LEU A 204 24.93 -4.72 -4.63
C LEU A 204 26.25 -3.98 -4.35
N PRO A 205 26.93 -3.44 -5.39
CA PRO A 205 28.17 -2.69 -5.21
C PRO A 205 28.01 -1.45 -4.31
N ASN A 206 26.77 -0.97 -4.19
CA ASN A 206 26.35 0.16 -3.38
C ASN A 206 25.91 -0.21 -1.94
N ARG A 207 26.03 -1.48 -1.50
CA ARG A 207 25.54 -1.94 -0.17
C ARG A 207 26.06 -1.14 1.02
N ASP A 208 27.22 -0.53 0.89
CA ASP A 208 27.86 0.28 1.94
C ASP A 208 27.58 1.80 1.79
N LYS A 209 26.91 2.24 0.72
CA LYS A 209 26.52 3.65 0.52
C LYS A 209 25.32 4.01 1.41
N ARG A 210 25.28 5.26 1.89
CA ARG A 210 24.17 5.82 2.67
C ARG A 210 23.84 7.24 2.17
N PRO A 211 22.57 7.59 1.91
CA PRO A 211 21.39 6.71 1.93
C PRO A 211 21.50 5.58 0.90
N PHE A 212 21.06 4.37 1.27
CA PHE A 212 21.22 3.18 0.44
C PHE A 212 20.30 3.19 -0.77
N LEU A 213 19.01 3.51 -0.60
CA LEU A 213 18.03 3.61 -1.68
C LEU A 213 18.39 4.72 -2.68
N ALA A 214 18.71 5.92 -2.20
CA ALA A 214 19.09 7.04 -3.06
C ALA A 214 20.35 6.76 -3.90
N SER A 215 21.17 5.78 -3.50
CA SER A 215 22.37 5.42 -4.23
C SER A 215 22.11 4.72 -5.57
N TYR A 216 20.88 4.24 -5.82
CA TYR A 216 20.47 3.72 -7.13
C TYR A 216 20.17 4.83 -8.14
N ASP A 217 20.02 6.08 -7.70
CA ASP A 217 19.68 7.22 -8.55
C ASP A 217 20.91 7.89 -9.18
N ASP A 218 22.10 7.34 -8.93
CA ASP A 218 23.38 7.78 -9.48
C ASP A 218 23.59 7.23 -10.90
N GLU A 219 23.21 8.05 -11.88
CA GLU A 219 23.35 7.75 -13.32
C GLU A 219 24.79 7.40 -13.73
N THR A 220 25.80 7.96 -13.07
CA THR A 220 27.21 7.73 -13.46
C THR A 220 27.73 6.36 -13.05
N ALA A 221 27.11 5.75 -12.05
CA ALA A 221 27.45 4.44 -11.52
C ALA A 221 26.42 3.36 -11.90
N TRP A 222 25.43 3.71 -12.72
CA TRP A 222 24.29 2.85 -13.02
C TRP A 222 24.64 1.74 -14.03
N ASP A 223 24.19 0.52 -13.72
CA ASP A 223 24.23 -0.63 -14.62
C ASP A 223 22.83 -1.25 -14.67
N GLY A 224 22.25 -1.38 -15.87
CA GLY A 224 20.85 -1.82 -16.01
C GLY A 224 20.60 -3.26 -15.60
N VAL A 225 21.60 -4.15 -15.74
CA VAL A 225 21.47 -5.55 -15.31
C VAL A 225 21.48 -5.63 -13.79
N GLU A 226 22.39 -4.88 -13.15
CA GLU A 226 22.46 -4.77 -11.70
C GLU A 226 21.24 -4.05 -11.13
N ALA A 227 20.77 -2.94 -11.71
CA ALA A 227 19.58 -2.22 -11.24
C ALA A 227 18.34 -3.13 -11.25
N TYR A 228 18.14 -3.90 -12.32
CA TYR A 228 17.06 -4.89 -12.36
C TYR A 228 17.25 -6.00 -11.32
N SER A 229 18.42 -6.63 -11.27
CA SER A 229 18.71 -7.73 -10.33
C SER A 229 18.58 -7.28 -8.88
N ALA A 230 19.11 -6.10 -8.56
CA ALA A 230 18.99 -5.45 -7.27
C ALA A 230 17.53 -5.16 -6.93
N SER A 231 16.73 -4.55 -7.82
CA SER A 231 15.30 -4.29 -7.56
C SER A 231 14.52 -5.54 -7.14
N LYS A 232 14.89 -6.70 -7.70
CA LYS A 232 14.31 -8.01 -7.40
C LYS A 232 14.84 -8.61 -6.09
N LEU A 233 16.11 -8.39 -5.77
CA LEU A 233 16.70 -8.71 -4.46
C LEU A 233 16.14 -7.85 -3.32
N LEU A 234 15.92 -6.54 -3.54
CA LEU A 234 15.33 -5.65 -2.54
C LEU A 234 13.95 -6.16 -2.09
N ALA A 235 13.16 -6.75 -3.00
CA ALA A 235 11.89 -7.40 -2.63
C ALA A 235 12.06 -8.64 -1.73
N HIS A 236 13.19 -9.36 -1.81
CA HIS A 236 13.50 -10.43 -0.84
C HIS A 236 13.76 -9.85 0.54
N PHE A 237 14.63 -8.84 0.64
CA PHE A 237 14.95 -8.15 1.89
C PHE A 237 13.69 -7.58 2.56
N PHE A 238 12.87 -6.90 1.75
CA PHE A 238 11.63 -6.34 2.20
C PHE A 238 10.64 -7.39 2.71
N LEU A 239 10.43 -8.49 1.98
CA LEU A 239 9.53 -9.55 2.45
C LEU A 239 10.01 -10.13 3.79
N ILE A 240 11.31 -10.39 3.94
CA ILE A 240 11.86 -10.94 5.18
C ILE A 240 11.57 -10.00 6.35
N ARG A 241 11.81 -8.69 6.18
CA ARG A 241 11.52 -7.70 7.21
C ARG A 241 10.03 -7.55 7.48
N LEU A 242 9.19 -7.57 6.44
CA LEU A 242 7.75 -7.54 6.61
C LEU A 242 7.26 -8.64 7.54
N LEU A 243 7.77 -9.88 7.39
CA LEU A 243 7.39 -11.03 8.24
C LEU A 243 7.68 -10.79 9.73
N ASP A 244 8.74 -10.05 10.07
CA ASP A 244 9.08 -9.72 11.47
C ASP A 244 8.01 -8.82 12.12
N HIS A 245 7.21 -8.12 11.31
CA HIS A 245 6.12 -7.25 11.75
C HIS A 245 4.74 -7.91 11.65
N LEU A 246 4.63 -9.09 11.04
CA LEU A 246 3.35 -9.81 10.93
C LEU A 246 3.05 -10.63 12.20
N PRO A 247 1.77 -10.80 12.57
CA PRO A 247 1.37 -11.78 13.57
C PRO A 247 1.87 -13.20 13.21
N VAL A 248 2.23 -13.99 14.22
CA VAL A 248 2.75 -15.38 14.03
C VAL A 248 1.85 -16.25 13.15
N ASN A 249 0.52 -16.08 13.27
CA ASN A 249 -0.47 -16.85 12.51
C ASN A 249 -1.03 -16.09 11.30
N PHE A 250 -0.36 -15.05 10.81
CA PHE A 250 -0.87 -14.23 9.71
C PHE A 250 -1.17 -15.04 8.42
N SER A 251 -0.46 -16.15 8.21
CA SER A 251 -0.72 -17.09 7.11
C SER A 251 -2.09 -17.78 7.14
N ASP A 252 -2.81 -17.72 8.27
CA ASP A 252 -4.21 -18.12 8.36
C ASP A 252 -5.14 -17.16 7.61
N ASP A 253 -4.71 -15.90 7.47
CA ASP A 253 -5.49 -14.82 6.92
C ASP A 253 -5.00 -14.47 5.51
N VAL A 254 -3.71 -14.23 5.35
CA VAL A 254 -3.09 -13.90 4.04
C VAL A 254 -1.77 -14.63 3.87
N ILE A 255 -1.63 -15.30 2.73
CA ILE A 255 -0.38 -15.94 2.32
C ILE A 255 0.34 -15.02 1.35
N ILE A 256 1.58 -14.65 1.70
CA ILE A 256 2.44 -13.75 0.91
C ILE A 256 3.61 -14.58 0.40
N ASN A 257 3.88 -14.57 -0.90
CA ASN A 257 5.04 -15.24 -1.48
C ASN A 257 5.65 -14.45 -2.64
N LEU A 258 6.92 -14.73 -2.92
CA LEU A 258 7.62 -14.26 -4.12
C LEU A 258 7.63 -15.39 -5.13
N VAL A 259 7.43 -15.09 -6.41
CA VAL A 259 7.45 -16.11 -7.47
C VAL A 259 8.35 -15.71 -8.64
N ASP A 260 9.22 -16.62 -9.04
CA ASP A 260 10.02 -16.51 -10.27
C ASP A 260 9.41 -17.39 -11.39
N PRO A 261 9.16 -16.82 -12.58
CA PRO A 261 8.66 -17.57 -13.73
C PRO A 261 9.72 -18.41 -14.46
N GLY A 262 10.99 -18.29 -14.07
CA GLY A 262 12.13 -18.70 -14.85
C GLY A 262 12.34 -17.77 -16.06
N PHE A 263 13.43 -18.00 -16.79
CA PHE A 263 13.72 -17.21 -17.98
C PHE A 263 12.72 -17.53 -19.08
N CYS A 264 11.89 -16.57 -19.47
CA CYS A 264 10.82 -16.75 -20.46
C CYS A 264 11.15 -16.03 -21.78
N LYS A 265 10.91 -16.68 -22.92
CA LYS A 265 11.01 -16.07 -24.24
C LYS A 265 9.82 -15.14 -24.48
N GLY A 266 10.03 -14.00 -25.14
CA GLY A 266 8.92 -13.18 -25.66
C GLY A 266 8.16 -12.36 -24.60
N THR A 267 8.74 -12.12 -23.42
CA THR A 267 8.10 -11.34 -22.33
C THR A 267 7.73 -9.90 -22.69
N GLY A 268 8.33 -9.35 -23.76
CA GLY A 268 8.23 -7.92 -24.07
C GLY A 268 8.96 -7.03 -23.08
N LEU A 269 9.70 -7.62 -22.14
CA LEU A 269 10.49 -6.92 -21.12
C LEU A 269 11.85 -6.45 -21.69
N HIS A 270 12.29 -6.96 -22.84
CA HIS A 270 13.55 -6.59 -23.50
C HIS A 270 13.30 -5.86 -24.83
N THR A 271 12.49 -4.80 -24.81
CA THR A 271 12.09 -4.10 -26.05
C THR A 271 13.19 -3.26 -26.70
N ASP A 272 14.28 -2.95 -26.00
CA ASP A 272 15.33 -2.06 -26.51
C ASP A 272 16.69 -2.76 -26.59
N VAL A 273 16.85 -3.67 -27.56
CA VAL A 273 18.16 -4.21 -27.94
C VAL A 273 18.33 -4.05 -29.45
N HIS A 274 19.11 -3.06 -29.89
CA HIS A 274 19.42 -2.86 -31.30
C HIS A 274 20.83 -3.38 -31.64
N GLY A 275 20.97 -4.11 -32.75
CA GLY A 275 22.27 -4.50 -33.33
C GLY A 275 22.55 -6.01 -33.34
N ILE A 276 23.75 -6.41 -33.79
CA ILE A 276 24.15 -7.82 -34.03
C ILE A 276 24.13 -8.66 -32.73
N ALA A 277 24.30 -8.02 -31.56
CA ALA A 277 24.13 -8.64 -30.24
C ALA A 277 22.67 -9.04 -29.95
N SER A 278 21.68 -8.37 -30.54
CA SER A 278 20.26 -8.74 -30.42
C SER A 278 20.00 -10.10 -31.06
N ALA A 279 20.60 -10.39 -32.23
CA ALA A 279 20.42 -11.66 -32.94
C ALA A 279 21.03 -12.87 -32.21
N PHE A 280 22.21 -12.69 -31.61
CA PHE A 280 22.84 -13.73 -30.77
C PHE A 280 22.07 -13.95 -29.46
N MET A 281 21.65 -12.86 -28.81
CA MET A 281 20.78 -12.91 -27.62
C MET A 281 19.39 -13.47 -27.94
N GLU A 282 18.79 -13.19 -29.09
CA GLU A 282 17.50 -13.74 -29.54
C GLU A 282 17.61 -15.23 -29.81
N THR A 283 18.73 -15.68 -30.39
CA THR A 283 18.96 -17.11 -30.67
C THR A 283 19.23 -17.88 -29.38
N ALA A 284 20.07 -17.35 -28.47
CA ALA A 284 20.26 -17.91 -27.14
C ALA A 284 18.98 -17.86 -26.29
N LYS A 285 18.20 -16.76 -26.39
CA LYS A 285 16.86 -16.62 -25.80
C LYS A 285 15.93 -17.70 -26.33
N SER A 286 15.87 -17.90 -27.65
CA SER A 286 15.04 -18.85 -28.40
C SER A 286 15.40 -20.33 -28.18
N LEU A 287 16.62 -20.62 -27.71
CA LEU A 287 17.02 -21.97 -27.32
C LEU A 287 16.82 -22.26 -25.83
N THR A 288 17.00 -21.26 -24.96
CA THR A 288 17.03 -21.48 -23.50
C THR A 288 15.72 -21.14 -22.79
N GLY A 289 15.02 -20.05 -23.10
CA GLY A 289 13.84 -19.61 -22.35
C GLY A 289 12.58 -20.52 -22.42
N ARG A 290 11.77 -20.50 -21.36
CA ARG A 290 10.45 -21.12 -21.29
C ARG A 290 9.48 -20.41 -22.22
N ALA A 291 8.45 -21.11 -22.69
CA ALA A 291 7.33 -20.42 -23.31
C ALA A 291 6.63 -19.55 -22.24
N LEU A 292 6.10 -18.39 -22.63
CA LEU A 292 5.40 -17.50 -21.68
C LEU A 292 4.29 -18.22 -20.91
N LYS A 293 3.54 -19.10 -21.59
CA LYS A 293 2.46 -19.89 -20.95
C LYS A 293 3.00 -20.76 -19.81
N ASP A 294 4.20 -21.30 -19.97
CA ASP A 294 4.82 -22.20 -19.01
C ASP A 294 5.36 -21.42 -17.80
N GLY A 295 5.92 -20.23 -18.05
CA GLY A 295 6.29 -19.30 -16.99
C GLY A 295 5.07 -18.79 -16.21
N ALA A 296 3.99 -18.43 -16.89
CA ALA A 296 2.77 -17.94 -16.25
C ALA A 296 2.12 -18.96 -15.31
N TRP A 297 2.29 -20.27 -15.59
CA TRP A 297 1.80 -21.33 -14.70
C TRP A 297 2.44 -21.28 -13.31
N THR A 298 3.67 -20.75 -13.18
CA THR A 298 4.29 -20.56 -11.86
C THR A 298 3.51 -19.57 -11.00
N TYR A 299 2.89 -18.54 -11.62
CA TYR A 299 2.09 -17.56 -10.89
C TYR A 299 0.80 -18.18 -10.38
N ALA A 300 0.12 -18.95 -11.26
CA ALA A 300 -1.08 -19.69 -10.87
C ALA A 300 -0.76 -20.75 -9.79
N ASP A 301 0.37 -21.45 -9.90
CA ASP A 301 0.82 -22.41 -8.89
C ASP A 301 1.07 -21.71 -7.53
N ALA A 302 1.83 -20.62 -7.52
CA ALA A 302 2.11 -19.84 -6.31
C ALA A 302 0.86 -19.25 -5.66
N ALA A 303 -0.10 -18.78 -6.47
CA ALA A 303 -1.31 -18.14 -5.97
C ALA A 303 -2.43 -19.13 -5.59
N VAL A 304 -2.51 -20.30 -6.24
CA VAL A 304 -3.65 -21.21 -6.13
C VAL A 304 -3.28 -22.53 -5.43
N VAL A 305 -2.12 -23.09 -5.73
CA VAL A 305 -1.72 -24.44 -5.32
C VAL A 305 -0.95 -24.42 -4.00
N HIS A 306 0.08 -23.59 -3.89
CA HIS A 306 0.87 -23.50 -2.65
C HIS A 306 0.02 -22.99 -1.49
N GLY A 307 0.12 -23.66 -0.34
CA GLY A 307 -0.58 -23.34 0.89
C GLY A 307 0.24 -22.45 1.83
N LYS A 308 -0.03 -22.57 3.14
CA LYS A 308 0.62 -21.78 4.20
C LYS A 308 2.12 -22.01 4.26
N GLU A 309 2.59 -23.17 3.81
CA GLU A 309 4.01 -23.51 3.72
C GLU A 309 4.80 -22.58 2.79
N SER A 310 4.11 -21.84 1.90
CA SER A 310 4.73 -20.83 1.04
C SER A 310 4.73 -19.41 1.61
N HIS A 311 4.08 -19.18 2.75
CA HIS A 311 4.07 -17.86 3.37
C HIS A 311 5.50 -17.41 3.70
N GLY A 312 5.86 -16.22 3.25
CA GLY A 312 7.21 -15.67 3.41
C GLY A 312 8.28 -16.33 2.55
N CYS A 313 7.92 -17.16 1.57
CA CYS A 313 8.88 -17.94 0.79
C CYS A 313 9.13 -17.37 -0.62
N PHE A 314 10.29 -17.73 -1.17
CA PHE A 314 10.61 -17.56 -2.59
C PHE A 314 10.32 -18.87 -3.33
N ILE A 315 9.43 -18.80 -4.32
CA ILE A 315 9.04 -19.92 -5.17
C ILE A 315 9.71 -19.75 -6.52
N MET A 316 10.46 -20.76 -6.93
CA MET A 316 11.08 -20.85 -8.25
C MET A 316 11.01 -22.30 -8.70
N ASP A 317 10.65 -22.53 -9.96
CA ASP A 317 10.47 -23.87 -10.53
C ASP A 317 9.36 -24.71 -9.89
N PHE A 318 8.26 -24.07 -9.47
CA PHE A 318 7.15 -24.74 -8.75
C PHE A 318 7.58 -25.34 -7.40
N GLU A 319 8.70 -24.87 -6.85
CA GLU A 319 9.30 -25.33 -5.58
C GLU A 319 9.68 -24.14 -4.71
N ILE A 320 9.56 -24.32 -3.39
CA ILE A 320 10.11 -23.36 -2.42
C ILE A 320 11.63 -23.48 -2.46
N ARG A 321 12.30 -22.36 -2.72
CA ARG A 321 13.76 -22.26 -2.87
C ARG A 321 14.37 -21.37 -1.79
N PRO A 322 15.67 -21.55 -1.49
CA PRO A 322 16.38 -20.59 -0.67
C PRO A 322 16.32 -19.19 -1.25
N PHE A 323 16.37 -18.19 -0.37
CA PHE A 323 16.58 -16.82 -0.79
C PHE A 323 17.99 -16.62 -1.40
N ALA A 324 18.26 -15.39 -1.87
CA ALA A 324 19.54 -15.04 -2.48
C ALA A 324 20.71 -15.27 -1.52
N PRO A 325 21.90 -15.68 -2.00
CA PRO A 325 23.08 -15.95 -1.17
C PRO A 325 23.42 -14.89 -0.15
N ILE A 326 23.31 -13.62 -0.54
CA ILE A 326 23.62 -12.50 0.34
C ILE A 326 22.74 -12.47 1.61
N ILE A 327 21.51 -13.00 1.57
CA ILE A 327 20.60 -13.08 2.73
C ILE A 327 21.13 -14.02 3.82
N HIS A 328 22.07 -14.90 3.48
CA HIS A 328 22.70 -15.82 4.43
C HIS A 328 24.10 -15.34 4.87
N GLU A 329 24.57 -14.18 4.37
CA GLU A 329 25.86 -13.61 4.77
C GLU A 329 25.80 -13.01 6.19
N PRO A 330 26.93 -13.01 6.93
CA PRO A 330 27.01 -12.29 8.19
C PRO A 330 26.71 -10.79 8.02
N ASN A 331 25.97 -10.20 8.96
CA ASN A 331 25.59 -8.78 8.99
C ASN A 331 24.60 -8.29 7.93
N VAL A 332 24.07 -9.14 7.05
CA VAL A 332 23.03 -8.73 6.08
C VAL A 332 21.79 -8.16 6.77
N ASP A 333 21.52 -8.54 8.01
CA ASP A 333 20.44 -7.97 8.80
C ASP A 333 20.52 -6.43 8.91
N LYS A 334 21.73 -5.88 9.09
CA LYS A 334 21.89 -4.41 9.16
C LYS A 334 21.57 -3.73 7.83
N LEU A 335 21.85 -4.40 6.71
CA LEU A 335 21.52 -3.88 5.38
C LEU A 335 20.01 -3.94 5.14
N MET A 336 19.36 -5.03 5.53
CA MET A 336 17.91 -5.16 5.45
C MET A 336 17.19 -4.16 6.35
N ASP A 337 17.72 -3.88 7.55
CA ASP A 337 17.20 -2.84 8.45
C ASP A 337 17.28 -1.45 7.82
N VAL A 338 18.44 -1.10 7.23
CA VAL A 338 18.61 0.18 6.53
C VAL A 338 17.64 0.31 5.37
N LEU A 339 17.54 -0.72 4.52
CA LEU A 339 16.59 -0.71 3.42
C LEU A 339 15.16 -0.54 3.92
N TRP A 340 14.78 -1.27 4.96
CA TRP A 340 13.46 -1.20 5.56
C TRP A 340 13.14 0.22 6.05
N ASP A 341 14.03 0.80 6.85
CA ASP A 341 13.84 2.15 7.42
C ASP A 341 13.75 3.21 6.31
N GLU A 342 14.64 3.17 5.32
CA GLU A 342 14.60 4.11 4.19
C GLU A 342 13.34 3.92 3.32
N THR A 343 12.89 2.68 3.12
CA THR A 343 11.64 2.38 2.39
C THR A 343 10.42 2.92 3.14
N LEU A 344 10.39 2.77 4.47
CA LEU A 344 9.31 3.29 5.29
C LEU A 344 9.29 4.82 5.34
N ALA A 345 10.46 5.46 5.36
CA ALA A 345 10.58 6.92 5.27
C ALA A 345 10.09 7.44 3.92
N GLU A 346 10.51 6.82 2.81
CA GLU A 346 10.07 7.17 1.45
C GLU A 346 8.55 7.07 1.30
N LEU A 347 7.93 6.07 1.93
CA LEU A 347 6.51 5.78 1.81
C LEU A 347 5.67 6.30 2.99
N GLU A 348 6.22 7.17 3.84
CA GLU A 348 5.54 7.64 5.08
C GLU A 348 4.20 8.32 4.77
N PHE A 349 4.09 9.00 3.63
CA PHE A 349 2.87 9.66 3.17
C PHE A 349 1.67 8.70 3.03
N ALA A 350 1.92 7.40 2.89
CA ALA A 350 0.90 6.42 2.57
C ALA A 350 0.09 5.92 3.77
N GLY A 351 0.15 6.54 4.95
CA GLY A 351 -0.78 6.33 6.07
C GLY A 351 -0.52 5.04 6.89
N PRO A 352 -1.05 3.86 6.51
CA PRO A 352 -0.74 2.54 7.09
C PRO A 352 0.72 2.28 7.50
N LEU A 353 1.71 2.83 6.79
CA LEU A 353 3.14 2.66 7.13
C LEU A 353 3.56 3.45 8.37
N LYS A 354 2.90 4.60 8.62
CA LYS A 354 3.08 5.44 9.81
C LYS A 354 2.73 4.70 11.11
N MET A 355 1.77 3.77 11.06
CA MET A 355 1.37 2.95 12.22
C MET A 355 2.38 1.82 12.52
N MET A 356 3.13 1.35 11.51
CA MET A 356 4.18 0.35 11.69
C MET A 356 5.46 0.96 12.29
N ILE A 357 5.83 2.17 11.87
CA ILE A 357 6.99 2.93 12.40
C ILE A 357 6.81 3.27 13.89
N SER A 358 5.58 3.58 14.31
CA SER A 358 5.27 4.02 15.68
C SER A 358 5.17 2.88 16.71
N SER A 359 4.94 1.64 16.28
CA SER A 359 4.58 0.54 17.19
C SER A 359 5.58 -0.62 17.16
N LYS A 360 6.44 -0.72 18.17
CA LYS A 360 7.23 -1.93 18.48
C LYS A 360 6.38 -3.14 18.96
N HIS A 361 5.06 -3.12 18.74
CA HIS A 361 4.11 -4.13 19.21
C HIS A 361 3.22 -4.68 18.09
N THR A 362 3.17 -6.02 18.00
CA THR A 362 2.45 -6.83 17.00
C THR A 362 0.92 -6.71 17.06
N ALA A 363 0.34 -6.26 18.18
CA ALA A 363 -1.11 -6.06 18.33
C ALA A 363 -1.65 -4.89 17.48
N THR A 364 -0.80 -3.94 17.07
CA THR A 364 -1.19 -2.71 16.35
C THR A 364 -1.29 -2.92 14.83
N PHE A 365 -0.68 -3.99 14.29
CA PHE A 365 -0.63 -4.25 12.84
C PHE A 365 -2.00 -4.65 12.26
N LEU A 366 -2.77 -5.48 12.97
CA LEU A 366 -4.15 -5.84 12.56
C LEU A 366 -5.09 -4.63 12.62
N ALA A 367 -4.91 -3.74 13.61
CA ALA A 367 -5.66 -2.49 13.67
C ALA A 367 -5.29 -1.58 12.49
N ALA A 368 -4.00 -1.38 12.20
CA ALA A 368 -3.55 -0.58 11.06
C ALA A 368 -4.04 -1.11 9.71
N ILE A 369 -4.05 -2.44 9.53
CA ILE A 369 -4.64 -3.10 8.37
C ILE A 369 -6.14 -2.82 8.31
N MET A 370 -6.87 -3.01 9.41
CA MET A 370 -8.33 -2.79 9.43
C MET A 370 -8.72 -1.31 9.22
N PHE A 371 -7.93 -0.36 9.72
CA PHE A 371 -8.11 1.08 9.52
C PHE A 371 -7.85 1.51 8.06
N ALA A 372 -6.86 0.91 7.40
CA ALA A 372 -6.56 1.17 5.98
C ALA A 372 -7.62 0.62 5.00
N ALA A 373 -8.51 -0.28 5.46
CA ALA A 373 -9.64 -0.81 4.69
C ALA A 373 -10.96 -0.06 4.91
N LEU A 374 -10.97 1.04 5.68
CA LEU A 374 -12.15 1.89 5.78
C LEU A 374 -12.20 2.80 4.54
N PRO A 375 -13.30 2.80 3.78
CA PRO A 375 -13.44 3.73 2.67
C PRO A 375 -13.32 5.16 3.20
N VAL A 376 -12.46 5.95 2.56
CA VAL A 376 -12.57 7.41 2.56
C VAL A 376 -13.92 7.70 1.89
N PHE A 377 -15.01 7.65 2.68
CA PHE A 377 -16.30 8.11 2.20
C PHE A 377 -16.21 9.62 2.07
N ALA A 378 -16.20 10.08 0.83
CA ALA A 378 -16.94 11.28 0.49
C ALA A 378 -18.39 11.08 0.99
N GLN A 379 -18.70 11.59 2.19
CA GLN A 379 -20.06 11.54 2.73
C GLN A 379 -20.89 12.65 2.09
N ALA A 380 -21.64 12.31 1.05
CA ALA A 380 -22.95 12.90 0.83
C ALA A 380 -23.94 12.29 1.85
N PRO A 381 -24.95 13.05 2.31
CA PRO A 381 -25.60 12.80 3.60
C PRO A 381 -26.61 11.67 3.49
N VAL A 382 -26.46 10.64 4.34
CA VAL A 382 -27.58 9.77 4.70
C VAL A 382 -28.09 10.24 6.06
N ALA A 383 -29.32 10.73 6.06
CA ALA A 383 -30.02 11.18 7.25
C ALA A 383 -30.15 10.05 8.27
N PHE A 384 -29.50 10.19 9.42
CA PHE A 384 -29.78 9.39 10.60
C PHE A 384 -30.65 10.20 11.57
N VAL A 385 -31.87 9.73 11.79
CA VAL A 385 -32.80 10.25 12.80
C VAL A 385 -32.38 9.66 14.16
N PRO A 386 -32.00 10.46 15.17
CA PRO A 386 -31.61 9.92 16.46
C PRO A 386 -32.85 9.48 17.25
N ARG A 387 -32.85 8.23 17.74
CA ARG A 387 -33.55 7.92 18.99
C ARG A 387 -32.61 8.25 20.13
N GLY A 388 -33.06 9.14 21.00
CA GLY A 388 -32.29 9.62 22.13
C GLY A 388 -32.06 8.55 23.19
N ASP A 389 -30.92 8.67 23.87
CA ASP A 389 -30.84 8.46 25.30
C ASP A 389 -29.68 9.32 25.87
N PRO A 390 -29.87 10.02 27.00
CA PRO A 390 -28.90 10.93 27.58
C PRO A 390 -27.98 10.16 28.52
N GLY A 391 -26.81 9.78 28.02
CA GLY A 391 -25.81 9.08 28.85
C GLY A 391 -24.46 8.86 28.20
N CYS A 392 -24.14 9.56 27.10
CA CYS A 392 -22.86 9.36 26.43
C CYS A 392 -21.73 10.00 27.26
N ASN A 393 -20.84 9.16 27.77
CA ASN A 393 -19.64 9.55 28.49
C ASN A 393 -18.62 10.12 27.50
N ILE A 394 -18.72 11.44 27.24
CA ILE A 394 -17.96 12.17 26.19
C ILE A 394 -16.44 12.09 26.40
N THR A 395 -15.97 11.86 27.64
CA THR A 395 -14.54 11.66 27.93
C THR A 395 -14.01 10.35 27.34
N GLY A 396 -14.86 9.33 27.16
CA GLY A 396 -14.53 8.09 26.45
C GLY A 396 -14.37 8.29 24.95
N LEU A 397 -15.17 9.20 24.37
CA LEU A 397 -15.13 9.54 22.94
C LEU A 397 -13.74 10.06 22.51
N ILE A 398 -13.08 10.86 23.36
CA ILE A 398 -11.75 11.45 23.06
C ILE A 398 -10.62 10.42 23.15
N ASN A 399 -10.78 9.37 23.96
CA ASN A 399 -9.79 8.28 24.04
C ASN A 399 -10.00 7.20 22.96
N GLU A 400 -11.19 7.12 22.35
CA GLU A 400 -11.48 6.22 21.21
C GLU A 400 -11.21 6.87 19.84
N LEU A 401 -11.06 8.19 19.76
CA LEU A 401 -10.69 8.93 18.55
C LEU A 401 -9.17 8.85 18.29
N GLY A 402 -8.72 7.65 17.89
CA GLY A 402 -7.40 7.44 17.31
C GLY A 402 -7.32 8.00 15.88
N THR A 403 -6.16 8.58 15.55
CA THR A 403 -5.75 9.10 14.22
C THR A 403 -6.63 10.20 13.62
N GLN A 404 -6.38 11.45 14.00
CA GLN A 404 -6.97 12.60 13.28
C GLN A 404 -5.98 13.74 13.10
N THR A 405 -6.27 14.59 12.12
CA THR A 405 -5.46 15.65 11.53
C THR A 405 -5.19 16.78 12.55
N LYS A 406 -4.31 16.54 13.52
CA LYS A 406 -3.72 17.60 14.36
C LYS A 406 -2.58 18.22 13.57
N MET A 407 -2.79 19.43 13.06
CA MET A 407 -1.79 20.16 12.26
C MET A 407 -1.13 21.27 13.06
N CYS A 408 -1.87 21.85 14.01
CA CYS A 408 -1.42 23.00 14.76
C CYS A 408 -0.79 22.62 16.13
N SER A 409 -0.07 23.57 16.72
CA SER A 409 0.48 23.46 18.07
C SER A 409 -0.62 23.49 19.13
N ASP A 410 -0.25 23.38 20.40
CA ASP A 410 -1.23 23.47 21.49
C ASP A 410 -1.80 24.89 21.60
N THR A 411 -3.11 24.96 21.85
CA THR A 411 -3.88 26.19 21.84
C THR A 411 -3.95 26.85 23.22
N THR A 412 -3.91 28.18 23.28
CA THR A 412 -4.20 28.97 24.49
C THR A 412 -5.69 29.21 24.64
N PHE A 413 -6.14 29.54 25.85
CA PHE A 413 -7.56 29.67 26.18
C PHE A 413 -7.82 30.90 27.04
N ASP A 414 -8.58 31.85 26.51
CA ASP A 414 -9.08 33.03 27.17
C ASP A 414 -10.62 32.92 27.25
N GLY A 415 -11.17 32.95 28.46
CA GLY A 415 -12.61 32.76 28.70
C GLY A 415 -13.38 34.07 28.55
N GLU A 416 -14.42 34.07 27.71
CA GLU A 416 -15.25 35.24 27.39
C GLU A 416 -16.76 34.91 27.45
N THR A 417 -17.15 33.91 28.24
CA THR A 417 -18.55 33.46 28.34
C THR A 417 -19.45 34.55 28.93
N SER A 418 -20.52 34.88 28.22
CA SER A 418 -21.58 35.81 28.62
C SER A 418 -22.95 35.31 28.19
N SER A 419 -24.02 36.01 28.57
CA SER A 419 -25.39 35.70 28.11
C SER A 419 -25.55 35.80 26.58
N ALA A 420 -24.65 36.51 25.89
CA ALA A 420 -24.63 36.64 24.44
C ALA A 420 -23.77 35.56 23.75
N SER A 421 -23.09 34.70 24.50
CA SER A 421 -22.25 33.64 23.94
C SER A 421 -23.06 32.53 23.26
N PRO A 422 -22.48 31.76 22.34
CA PRO A 422 -23.19 30.66 21.68
C PRO A 422 -23.60 29.56 22.67
N SER A 423 -24.61 28.78 22.26
CA SER A 423 -25.09 27.61 23.01
C SER A 423 -24.04 26.50 23.03
N VAL A 424 -23.81 25.92 24.22
CA VAL A 424 -22.95 24.74 24.40
C VAL A 424 -23.45 23.57 23.55
N ALA A 425 -24.77 23.40 23.40
CA ALA A 425 -25.34 22.33 22.59
C ALA A 425 -24.97 22.47 21.12
N ASP A 426 -25.00 23.70 20.60
CA ASP A 426 -24.64 24.00 19.23
C ASP A 426 -23.13 23.84 18.99
N CYS A 427 -22.30 24.32 19.91
CA CYS A 427 -20.85 24.12 19.83
C CYS A 427 -20.46 22.64 19.95
N THR A 428 -21.16 21.86 20.78
CA THR A 428 -20.99 20.40 20.87
C THR A 428 -21.38 19.74 19.54
N LYS A 429 -22.39 20.26 18.84
CA LYS A 429 -22.77 19.73 17.54
C LYS A 429 -21.69 19.97 16.50
N ILE A 430 -21.01 21.13 16.51
CA ILE A 430 -19.81 21.35 15.68
C ILE A 430 -18.76 20.27 15.99
N VAL A 431 -18.45 20.03 17.27
CA VAL A 431 -17.47 18.99 17.65
C VAL A 431 -17.87 17.62 17.08
N THR A 432 -19.14 17.23 17.17
CA THR A 432 -19.60 15.95 16.61
C THR A 432 -19.57 15.92 15.08
N ASN A 433 -19.83 17.04 14.40
CA ASN A 433 -19.78 17.11 12.94
C ASN A 433 -18.35 17.09 12.40
N LEU A 434 -17.37 17.50 13.21
CA LEU A 434 -15.96 17.50 12.88
C LEU A 434 -15.21 16.27 13.42
N ALA A 435 -15.93 15.33 14.03
CA ALA A 435 -15.37 14.20 14.75
C ALA A 435 -14.79 13.10 13.84
N ASP A 436 -14.88 13.21 12.51
CA ASP A 436 -14.40 12.18 11.57
C ASP A 436 -13.20 12.65 10.71
N ASP A 437 -13.23 13.88 10.15
CA ASP A 437 -12.13 14.50 9.37
C ASP A 437 -12.39 16.01 9.11
N GLY A 438 -11.41 16.74 8.58
CA GLY A 438 -11.54 18.10 8.07
C GLY A 438 -10.22 18.88 8.06
N THR A 439 -9.98 19.68 7.02
CA THR A 439 -8.85 20.63 6.94
C THR A 439 -9.31 21.91 6.27
N TRP A 440 -8.99 23.06 6.86
CA TRP A 440 -9.31 24.38 6.32
C TRP A 440 -8.04 25.10 5.92
N HIS A 441 -8.13 25.86 4.83
CA HIS A 441 -7.07 26.73 4.34
C HIS A 441 -7.59 28.17 4.36
N PHE A 442 -6.81 29.10 4.90
CA PHE A 442 -7.21 30.50 4.99
C PHE A 442 -6.01 31.42 4.84
N GLU A 443 -6.26 32.60 4.25
CA GLU A 443 -5.23 33.58 3.93
C GLU A 443 -4.99 34.57 5.07
N ALA A 444 -3.73 34.99 5.24
CA ALA A 444 -3.37 36.04 6.18
C ALA A 444 -3.89 37.43 5.74
N GLY A 445 -4.38 38.21 6.71
CA GLY A 445 -4.81 39.60 6.51
C GLY A 445 -6.32 39.86 6.66
N THR A 446 -7.14 38.81 6.83
CA THR A 446 -8.58 38.92 7.11
C THR A 446 -9.03 37.89 8.15
N GLN A 447 -10.15 38.17 8.81
CA GLN A 447 -10.82 37.22 9.69
C GLN A 447 -11.67 36.25 8.86
N HIS A 448 -11.57 34.96 9.16
CA HIS A 448 -12.29 33.88 8.48
C HIS A 448 -13.19 33.13 9.46
N GLN A 449 -14.43 32.87 9.07
CA GLN A 449 -15.28 31.91 9.76
C GLN A 449 -15.08 30.53 9.13
N LEU A 450 -14.62 29.55 9.91
CA LEU A 450 -14.30 28.22 9.38
C LEU A 450 -15.48 27.26 9.47
N VAL A 451 -16.19 27.28 10.60
CA VAL A 451 -17.31 26.38 10.87
C VAL A 451 -18.39 27.09 11.68
N GLN A 452 -19.63 26.67 11.46
CA GLN A 452 -20.79 27.18 12.18
C GLN A 452 -21.83 26.07 12.31
N PHE A 453 -22.51 26.02 13.45
CA PHE A 453 -23.75 25.28 13.63
C PHE A 453 -24.64 26.03 14.63
N GLY A 454 -25.91 26.23 14.29
CA GLY A 454 -26.85 26.96 15.14
C GLY A 454 -26.30 28.34 15.53
N THR A 455 -26.26 28.61 16.83
CA THR A 455 -25.73 29.86 17.39
C THR A 455 -24.21 29.91 17.45
N CYS A 456 -23.50 28.79 17.28
CA CYS A 456 -22.05 28.69 17.48
C CYS A 456 -21.28 28.85 16.17
N ALA A 457 -20.28 29.73 16.13
CA ALA A 457 -19.29 29.81 15.07
C ALA A 457 -17.86 29.81 15.63
N PHE A 458 -16.95 29.21 14.86
CA PHE A 458 -15.52 29.22 15.12
C PHE A 458 -14.82 29.96 13.97
N GLY A 459 -14.09 31.01 14.32
CA GLY A 459 -13.33 31.81 13.36
C GLY A 459 -11.87 31.95 13.74
N VAL A 460 -11.07 32.35 12.75
CA VAL A 460 -9.62 32.50 12.83
C VAL A 460 -9.15 33.78 12.16
N GLU A 461 -8.01 34.30 12.61
CA GLU A 461 -7.32 35.46 12.04
C GLU A 461 -5.81 35.27 12.21
N VAL A 462 -5.03 35.37 11.13
CA VAL A 462 -3.57 35.24 11.17
C VAL A 462 -2.95 36.55 11.68
N GLN A 463 -2.14 36.48 12.73
CA GLN A 463 -1.53 37.66 13.38
C GLN A 463 -0.12 37.96 12.87
N GLU A 464 0.64 36.93 12.49
CA GLU A 464 2.05 37.05 12.06
C GLU A 464 2.30 36.16 10.84
N ALA A 465 2.12 36.71 9.64
CA ALA A 465 2.51 36.13 8.35
C ALA A 465 2.52 37.21 7.25
N ALA A 466 3.19 36.96 6.13
CA ALA A 466 3.09 37.82 4.97
C ALA A 466 1.65 37.83 4.41
N MET A 467 1.20 38.97 3.90
CA MET A 467 -0.13 39.06 3.26
C MET A 467 -0.21 38.08 2.09
N GLY A 468 -1.27 37.26 2.05
CA GLY A 468 -1.44 36.20 1.05
C GLY A 468 -0.80 34.85 1.41
N THR A 469 -0.13 34.72 2.56
CA THR A 469 0.27 33.41 3.09
C THR A 469 -0.96 32.56 3.39
N LEU A 470 -0.98 31.33 2.88
CA LEU A 470 -2.04 30.36 3.12
C LEU A 470 -1.69 29.49 4.35
N VAL A 471 -2.58 29.41 5.33
CA VAL A 471 -2.38 28.68 6.60
C VAL A 471 -3.37 27.52 6.69
N MET A 472 -2.95 26.40 7.26
CA MET A 472 -3.77 25.20 7.40
C MET A 472 -4.15 24.92 8.86
N ILE A 473 -5.41 24.57 9.12
CA ILE A 473 -5.88 24.08 10.42
C ILE A 473 -6.66 22.77 10.24
N GLY A 474 -6.41 21.79 11.12
CA GLY A 474 -7.09 20.51 11.07
C GLY A 474 -8.31 20.44 11.99
N ASN A 475 -9.18 19.46 11.74
CA ASN A 475 -10.42 19.26 12.50
C ASN A 475 -10.17 19.07 14.00
N MET A 476 -9.12 18.34 14.38
CA MET A 476 -8.80 18.13 15.78
C MET A 476 -8.30 19.39 16.49
N ASP A 477 -7.74 20.35 15.76
CA ASP A 477 -7.32 21.62 16.33
C ASP A 477 -8.55 22.45 16.71
N ILE A 478 -9.56 22.47 15.83
CA ILE A 478 -10.88 23.08 16.09
C ILE A 478 -11.61 22.34 17.21
N VAL A 479 -11.71 21.01 17.14
CA VAL A 479 -12.38 20.19 18.16
C VAL A 479 -11.76 20.40 19.54
N LYS A 480 -10.43 20.43 19.65
CA LYS A 480 -9.74 20.69 20.91
C LYS A 480 -9.98 22.10 21.43
N ALA A 481 -10.02 23.10 20.55
CA ALA A 481 -10.34 24.47 20.95
C ALA A 481 -11.80 24.58 21.45
N ILE A 482 -12.76 23.99 20.75
CA ILE A 482 -14.17 24.06 21.15
C ILE A 482 -14.42 23.25 22.43
N PHE A 483 -13.99 22.00 22.48
CA PHE A 483 -14.16 21.15 23.65
C PHE A 483 -13.39 21.68 24.85
N GLY A 484 -12.18 22.19 24.62
CA GLY A 484 -11.36 22.82 25.64
C GLY A 484 -12.04 24.05 26.25
N SER A 485 -12.78 24.82 25.43
CA SER A 485 -13.57 25.96 25.87
C SER A 485 -14.79 25.54 26.67
N ILE A 486 -15.53 24.53 26.21
CA ILE A 486 -16.71 23.99 26.92
C ILE A 486 -16.31 23.47 28.30
N THR A 487 -15.24 22.69 28.38
CA THR A 487 -14.77 22.09 29.63
C THR A 487 -14.25 23.12 30.64
N ARG A 488 -13.77 24.28 30.19
CA ARG A 488 -13.18 25.32 31.05
C ARG A 488 -14.15 26.44 31.42
N PHE A 489 -15.03 26.83 30.49
CA PHE A 489 -15.75 28.10 30.57
C PHE A 489 -17.25 27.99 30.32
N ALA A 490 -17.82 26.79 30.16
CA ALA A 490 -19.26 26.65 30.00
C ALA A 490 -20.00 27.04 31.28
N VAL A 491 -20.93 28.01 31.17
CA VAL A 491 -21.79 28.48 32.27
C VAL A 491 -23.20 28.67 31.71
N ASP A 492 -24.21 28.16 32.42
CA ASP A 492 -25.64 28.28 32.04
C ASP A 492 -25.96 27.85 30.59
N GLY A 493 -25.27 26.81 30.10
CA GLY A 493 -25.46 26.29 28.75
C GLY A 493 -24.88 27.18 27.64
N ARG A 494 -24.05 28.17 28.00
CA ARG A 494 -23.38 29.11 27.10
C ARG A 494 -21.87 28.96 27.19
N VAL A 495 -21.13 29.22 26.11
CA VAL A 495 -19.67 29.19 26.10
C VAL A 495 -19.10 30.23 25.15
N GLY A 496 -18.24 31.12 25.64
CA GLY A 496 -17.47 32.07 24.83
C GLY A 496 -16.00 31.93 25.20
N SER A 497 -15.12 31.85 24.20
CA SER A 497 -13.69 31.75 24.42
C SER A 497 -12.91 32.14 23.17
N ALA A 498 -11.73 32.69 23.36
CA ALA A 498 -10.77 32.96 22.30
C ALA A 498 -9.40 32.42 22.69
N GLY A 499 -8.46 32.47 21.76
CA GLY A 499 -7.09 32.07 22.04
C GLY A 499 -6.17 32.21 20.85
N THR A 500 -4.98 31.65 20.99
CA THR A 500 -3.98 31.59 19.93
C THR A 500 -3.48 30.17 19.73
N ILE A 501 -3.19 29.82 18.48
CA ILE A 501 -2.69 28.52 18.06
C ILE A 501 -1.67 28.71 16.93
N GLY A 502 -0.58 27.96 16.92
CA GLY A 502 0.40 28.02 15.83
C GLY A 502 0.06 26.99 14.77
N CYS A 503 -0.06 27.38 13.50
CA CYS A 503 -0.49 26.51 12.41
C CYS A 503 0.47 26.57 11.21
N PRO A 504 0.66 25.47 10.46
CA PRO A 504 1.63 25.43 9.37
C PRO A 504 1.23 26.32 8.19
N GLU A 505 2.22 27.01 7.63
CA GLU A 505 2.10 27.72 6.37
C GLU A 505 2.18 26.74 5.18
N PHE A 506 1.29 26.89 4.20
CA PHE A 506 1.27 26.04 3.01
C PHE A 506 2.54 26.27 2.18
N ALA A 507 3.28 25.19 1.90
CA ALA A 507 4.54 25.17 1.17
C ALA A 507 5.78 25.79 1.88
N MET A 508 5.69 26.06 3.19
CA MET A 508 6.80 26.57 4.01
C MET A 508 6.98 25.70 5.26
N THR A 509 8.15 25.78 5.92
CA THR A 509 8.45 25.06 7.17
C THR A 509 8.10 25.85 8.43
N ASP A 510 7.58 27.07 8.29
CA ASP A 510 7.27 27.99 9.39
C ASP A 510 5.83 27.82 9.91
N MET A 511 5.62 28.22 11.17
CA MET A 511 4.33 28.16 11.84
C MET A 511 3.76 29.57 12.01
N ALA A 512 2.65 29.85 11.35
CA ALA A 512 1.94 31.12 11.49
C ALA A 512 1.18 31.17 12.82
N ARG A 513 1.21 32.33 13.48
CA ARG A 513 0.42 32.56 14.70
C ARG A 513 -1.02 32.92 14.33
N VAL A 514 -1.96 32.05 14.70
CA VAL A 514 -3.39 32.21 14.41
C VAL A 514 -4.14 32.52 15.68
N LYS A 515 -4.89 33.62 15.69
CA LYS A 515 -5.89 33.92 16.72
C LYS A 515 -7.20 33.22 16.34
N TRP A 516 -7.87 32.59 17.29
CA TRP A 516 -9.17 31.97 17.08
C TRP A 516 -10.20 32.44 18.10
N GLY A 517 -11.49 32.28 17.78
CA GLY A 517 -12.58 32.64 18.69
C GLY A 517 -13.87 31.86 18.45
N LEU A 518 -14.58 31.60 19.55
CA LEU A 518 -15.95 31.13 19.59
C LEU A 518 -16.90 32.31 19.81
N TYR A 519 -17.73 32.59 18.82
CA TYR A 519 -18.67 33.70 18.87
C TYR A 519 -20.08 33.29 18.45
N HIS A 520 -21.04 34.11 18.85
CA HIS A 520 -22.45 33.94 18.52
C HIS A 520 -22.73 34.59 17.16
N THR A 521 -23.43 33.87 16.27
CA THR A 521 -23.85 34.39 14.95
C THR A 521 -25.24 35.01 14.97
#